data_AF-A0A8T7MVF2-F1
#
_entry.id   AF-A0A8T7MVF2-F1
#
_cell.length_a   1.000
_cell.length_b   1.000
_cell.length_c   1.000
_cell.angle_alpha   90.00
_cell.angle_beta   90.00
_cell.angle_gamma   90.00
#
_symmetry.space_group_name_H-M   'P 1'
#
loop_
_entity.id
_entity.type
_entity.pdbx_description
1 polymer ?
#
loop_
_entity_poly.entity_id
_entity_poly.type
_entity_poly.pdbx_seq_one_letter_code
_entity_poly.pdbx_strand_id
1 'polypeptide(L)'
;MSIKHYDVVRAASPSDLAEKLTQKLKEGWQPFGSPVAITPYTLMQAIAAEGDVTTPVLVKPSDGEGTVISATRDPEYYFVVVLAGQSNSMAYGEGLPLP
;
A
#
# COMPACT_ATOMS: atom_id res chain seq x y z
N MET A 1 -17.19 -0.89 13.25
CA MET A 1 -16.22 -1.39 12.26
C MET A 1 -15.30 -0.24 11.91
N SER A 2 -13.98 -0.43 11.95
CA SER A 2 -13.01 0.63 11.67
C SER A 2 -12.25 0.25 10.40
N ILE A 3 -12.53 0.94 9.29
CA ILE A 3 -11.76 0.82 8.05
C ILE A 3 -10.33 1.31 8.35
N LYS A 4 -9.33 0.49 8.01
CA LYS A 4 -7.92 0.81 8.29
C LYS A 4 -7.14 1.21 7.05
N HIS A 5 -7.58 0.76 5.88
CA HIS A 5 -6.88 0.99 4.62
C HIS A 5 -7.81 1.57 3.56
N TYR A 6 -7.30 2.54 2.81
CA TYR A 6 -7.97 3.19 1.70
C TYR A 6 -7.03 3.18 0.48
N ASP A 7 -7.59 2.88 -0.69
CA ASP A 7 -6.89 2.93 -1.97
C ASP A 7 -7.89 3.34 -3.07
N VAL A 8 -7.38 3.68 -4.26
CA VAL A 8 -8.20 4.09 -5.40
C VAL A 8 -7.80 3.31 -6.65
N VAL A 9 -8.76 2.57 -7.20
CA VAL A 9 -8.60 1.90 -8.50
C VAL A 9 -8.84 2.92 -9.60
N ARG A 10 -7.90 3.03 -10.54
CA ARG A 10 -8.01 3.91 -11.72
C ARG A 10 -7.98 3.10 -13.01
N ALA A 11 -8.86 3.45 -13.94
CA ALA A 11 -8.99 2.78 -15.23
C ALA A 11 -9.39 3.75 -16.36
N ALA A 12 -9.01 3.41 -17.58
CA ALA A 12 -9.34 4.19 -18.78
C ALA A 12 -10.70 3.82 -19.38
N SER A 13 -11.25 2.67 -19.00
CA SER A 13 -12.53 2.15 -19.51
C SER A 13 -13.31 1.44 -18.38
N PRO A 14 -14.65 1.28 -18.53
CA PRO A 14 -15.46 0.53 -17.57
C PRO A 14 -15.04 -0.94 -17.42
N SER A 15 -14.62 -1.59 -18.50
CA SER A 15 -14.16 -2.98 -18.48
C SER A 15 -12.85 -3.12 -17.69
N ASP A 16 -11.88 -2.23 -17.94
CA ASP A 16 -10.62 -2.22 -17.21
C ASP A 16 -10.83 -1.96 -15.72
N LEU A 17 -11.81 -1.12 -15.38
CA LEU A 17 -12.18 -0.86 -13.98
C LEU A 17 -12.74 -2.11 -13.33
N ALA A 18 -13.65 -2.81 -14.02
CA ALA A 18 -14.27 -4.02 -13.52
C ALA A 18 -13.24 -5.13 -13.26
N GLU A 19 -12.28 -5.33 -14.17
CA GLU A 19 -11.21 -6.33 -14.00
C GLU A 19 -10.31 -6.00 -12.81
N LYS A 20 -9.81 -4.77 -12.72
CA LYS A 20 -8.95 -4.33 -11.60
C LYS A 20 -9.69 -4.36 -10.26
N LEU A 21 -10.97 -3.98 -10.23
CA LEU A 21 -11.79 -4.04 -9.03
C LEU A 21 -12.02 -5.49 -8.60
N THR A 22 -12.29 -6.40 -9.54
CA THR A 22 -12.47 -7.83 -9.27
C THR A 22 -11.21 -8.45 -8.65
N GLN A 23 -10.03 -8.03 -9.09
CA GLN A 23 -8.77 -8.46 -8.48
C GLN A 23 -8.65 -7.97 -7.03
N LYS A 24 -8.89 -6.68 -6.78
CA LYS A 24 -8.84 -6.09 -5.43
C LYS A 24 -9.87 -6.73 -4.48
N LEU A 25 -11.07 -7.07 -4.97
CA LEU A 25 -12.07 -7.80 -4.18
C LEU A 25 -11.56 -9.17 -3.69
N LYS A 26 -10.83 -9.92 -4.52
CA LYS A 26 -10.22 -11.21 -4.13
C LYS A 26 -9.14 -11.05 -3.04
N GLU A 27 -8.53 -9.87 -2.97
CA GLU A 27 -7.51 -9.51 -1.98
C GLU A 27 -8.11 -8.96 -0.67
N GLY A 28 -9.44 -8.97 -0.54
CA GLY A 28 -10.15 -8.54 0.67
C GLY A 28 -10.56 -7.07 0.69
N TRP A 29 -10.34 -6.33 -0.40
CA TRP A 29 -10.84 -4.95 -0.52
C TRP A 29 -12.35 -4.93 -0.81
N GLN A 30 -13.00 -3.83 -0.44
CA GLN A 30 -14.41 -3.58 -0.72
C GLN A 30 -14.59 -2.20 -1.38
N PRO A 31 -15.51 -2.06 -2.35
CA PRO A 31 -15.82 -0.76 -2.93
C PRO A 31 -16.39 0.17 -1.86
N PHE A 32 -15.82 1.37 -1.80
CA PHE A 32 -16.28 2.43 -0.91
C PHE A 32 -16.98 3.50 -1.73
N GLY A 33 -18.30 3.58 -1.60
CA GLY A 33 -19.13 4.48 -2.39
C GLY A 33 -19.19 4.11 -3.88
N SER A 34 -19.69 5.04 -4.71
CA SER A 34 -19.89 4.83 -6.14
C SER A 34 -18.68 5.26 -6.98
N PRO A 35 -18.44 4.64 -8.16
CA PRO A 35 -17.37 5.06 -9.05
C PRO A 35 -17.61 6.47 -9.59
N VAL A 36 -16.53 7.23 -9.78
CA VAL A 36 -16.54 8.60 -10.31
C VAL A 36 -15.78 8.65 -11.63
N ALA A 37 -16.37 9.29 -12.64
CA ALA A 37 -15.68 9.67 -13.87
C ALA A 37 -15.12 11.08 -13.70
N ILE A 38 -13.79 11.24 -13.72
CA ILE A 38 -13.15 12.56 -13.57
C ILE A 38 -12.86 13.21 -14.92
N THR A 39 -12.50 12.39 -15.92
CA THR A 39 -12.32 12.82 -17.31
C THR A 39 -12.88 11.71 -18.23
N PRO A 40 -13.08 11.97 -19.54
CA PRO A 40 -13.66 10.98 -20.47
C PRO A 40 -12.93 9.64 -20.52
N TYR A 41 -11.67 9.59 -20.07
CA TYR A 41 -10.80 8.42 -20.08
C TYR A 41 -10.24 8.11 -18.69
N THR A 42 -10.91 8.53 -17.62
CA THR A 42 -10.46 8.24 -16.25
C THR A 42 -11.64 7.98 -15.34
N LEU A 43 -11.88 6.69 -15.09
CA LEU A 43 -12.79 6.19 -14.07
C LEU A 43 -12.01 5.85 -12.81
N MET A 44 -12.59 6.20 -11.67
CA MET A 44 -12.02 5.90 -10.36
C MET A 44 -13.05 5.29 -9.42
N GLN A 45 -12.64 4.24 -8.69
CA GLN A 45 -13.41 3.63 -7.62
C GLN A 45 -12.56 3.67 -6.35
N ALA A 46 -13.06 4.30 -5.30
CA ALA A 46 -12.46 4.20 -3.98
C ALA A 46 -12.71 2.80 -3.42
N ILE A 47 -11.70 2.22 -2.79
CA ILE A 47 -11.78 0.93 -2.12
C ILE A 47 -11.25 1.04 -0.69
N ALA A 48 -11.82 0.25 0.19
CA ALA A 48 -11.53 0.23 1.61
C ALA A 48 -11.34 -1.22 2.09
N ALA A 49 -10.51 -1.41 3.10
CA ALA A 49 -10.38 -2.70 3.78
C ALA A 49 -10.32 -2.53 5.30
N GLU A 50 -11.01 -3.42 6.01
CA GLU A 50 -11.06 -3.45 7.47
C GLU A 50 -9.96 -4.34 8.09
N GLY A 51 -9.38 -5.25 7.30
CA GLY A 51 -8.35 -6.18 7.70
C GLY A 51 -7.10 -6.12 6.84
N ASP A 52 -6.18 -7.03 7.13
CA ASP A 52 -4.91 -7.23 6.45
C ASP A 52 -5.13 -7.56 4.96
N VAL A 53 -4.84 -6.60 4.08
CA VAL A 53 -4.90 -6.82 2.63
C VAL A 53 -3.62 -7.51 2.15
N THR A 54 -3.72 -8.41 1.18
CA THR A 54 -2.55 -9.13 0.65
C THR A 54 -1.71 -8.27 -0.28
N THR A 55 -2.28 -7.21 -0.85
CA THR A 55 -1.52 -6.22 -1.62
C THR A 55 -0.97 -5.13 -0.72
N PRO A 56 0.35 -4.86 -0.77
CA PRO A 56 0.91 -3.76 -0.03
C PRO A 56 0.31 -2.44 -0.52
N VAL A 57 -0.14 -1.61 0.43
CA VAL A 57 -0.65 -0.27 0.11
C VAL A 57 0.56 0.60 -0.17
N LEU A 58 0.60 1.16 -1.38
CA LEU A 58 1.61 2.13 -1.77
C LEU A 58 1.33 3.45 -1.03
N VAL A 59 1.95 3.64 0.12
CA VAL A 59 1.98 4.96 0.75
C VAL A 59 3.10 5.74 0.08
N LYS A 60 2.73 6.70 -0.77
CA LYS A 60 3.68 7.75 -1.19
C LYS A 60 3.73 8.77 -0.05
N PRO A 61 4.85 8.91 0.69
CA PRO A 61 5.03 10.06 1.55
C PRO A 61 5.00 11.33 0.69
N SER A 62 4.38 12.39 1.20
CA SER A 62 4.22 13.67 0.51
C SER A 62 5.57 14.31 0.14
N ASP A 63 6.66 13.92 0.79
CA ASP A 63 7.98 14.57 0.68
C ASP A 63 9.03 13.76 -0.10
N GLY A 64 8.58 12.96 -1.07
CA GLY A 64 9.37 12.64 -2.26
C GLY A 64 10.78 12.05 -2.05
N GLU A 65 10.87 10.84 -1.53
CA GLU A 65 11.68 9.72 -2.05
C GLU A 65 11.56 8.57 -1.06
N GLY A 66 10.93 7.48 -1.49
CA GLY A 66 10.72 6.30 -0.65
C GLY A 66 9.28 5.83 -0.73
N THR A 67 9.04 4.81 -1.56
CA THR A 67 7.81 4.04 -1.49
C THR A 67 7.83 3.25 -0.19
N VAL A 68 7.00 3.61 0.79
CA VAL A 68 6.81 2.78 1.98
C VAL A 68 5.77 1.72 1.63
N ILE A 69 6.25 0.49 1.44
CA ILE A 69 5.39 -0.69 1.40
C ILE A 69 4.98 -0.93 2.84
N SER A 70 3.82 -0.40 3.26
CA SER A 70 3.22 -0.84 4.51
C SER A 70 2.77 -2.27 4.29
N ALA A 71 3.54 -3.23 4.81
CA ALA A 71 3.07 -4.60 4.91
C ALA A 71 1.82 -4.57 5.78
N THR A 72 0.69 -4.78 5.15
CA THR A 72 -0.62 -4.83 5.79
C THR A 72 -0.85 -6.15 6.51
N ARG A 73 0.11 -7.09 6.49
CA ARG A 73 0.12 -8.32 7.29
C ARG A 73 1.53 -8.72 7.69
N ASP A 74 1.64 -9.56 8.71
CA ASP A 74 2.88 -10.27 9.02
C ASP A 74 3.30 -11.18 7.85
N PRO A 75 4.57 -11.13 7.42
CA PRO A 75 5.06 -12.00 6.35
C PRO A 75 5.12 -13.46 6.81
N GLU A 76 4.90 -14.39 5.88
CA GLU A 76 4.93 -15.84 6.14
C GLU A 76 6.35 -16.35 6.44
N TYR A 77 7.36 -15.63 5.97
CA TYR A 77 8.77 -15.93 6.20
C TYR A 77 9.57 -14.63 6.19
N TYR A 78 10.73 -14.66 6.82
CA TYR A 78 11.67 -13.54 6.86
C TYR A 78 12.97 -13.95 6.17
N PHE A 79 13.52 -13.06 5.34
CA PHE A 79 14.92 -13.18 4.95
C PHE A 79 15.79 -12.75 6.13
N VAL A 80 16.59 -13.68 6.66
CA VAL A 80 17.46 -13.40 7.79
C VAL A 80 18.80 -12.89 7.27
N VAL A 81 19.15 -11.66 7.62
CA VAL A 81 20.47 -11.07 7.36
C VAL A 81 21.20 -10.96 8.70
N VAL A 82 22.30 -11.70 8.85
CA VAL A 82 23.11 -11.67 10.07
C VAL A 82 24.03 -10.44 10.02
N LEU A 83 23.94 -9.60 11.06
CA LEU A 83 24.83 -8.45 11.24
C LEU A 83 25.72 -8.70 12.47
N ALA A 84 27.04 -8.67 12.26
CA ALA A 84 28.04 -8.79 13.31
C ALA A 84 29.28 -7.96 12.93
N GLY A 85 30.06 -7.52 13.91
CA GLY A 85 31.24 -6.71 13.68
C GLY A 85 31.55 -5.77 14.85
N GLN A 86 32.39 -4.77 14.59
CA GLN A 86 32.73 -3.72 15.56
C GLN A 86 31.72 -2.56 15.48
N SER A 87 31.95 -1.48 16.23
CA SER A 87 31.05 -0.31 16.33
C SER A 87 30.63 0.26 14.97
N ASN A 88 31.54 0.28 13.99
CA ASN A 88 31.27 0.79 12.64
C ASN A 88 30.27 -0.06 11.84
N SER A 89 29.98 -1.28 12.28
CA SER A 89 28.95 -2.14 11.69
C SER A 89 27.57 -1.91 12.31
N MET A 90 27.46 -1.02 13.31
CA MET A 90 26.26 -0.76 14.10
C MET A 90 25.96 0.74 14.15
N ALA A 91 24.79 1.11 14.68
CA ALA A 91 24.37 2.50 14.80
C ALA A 91 25.01 3.23 16.01
N TYR A 92 26.32 3.48 15.97
CA TYR A 92 27.06 4.30 16.95
C TYR A 92 27.24 5.76 16.51
N GLY A 93 26.51 6.21 15.49
CA GLY A 93 26.58 7.59 15.02
C GLY A 93 25.99 8.57 16.05
N GLU A 94 26.59 9.75 16.17
CA GLU A 94 26.20 10.76 17.16
C GLU A 94 25.11 11.72 16.64
N GLY A 95 24.71 11.57 15.37
CA GLY A 95 23.66 12.38 14.77
C GLY A 95 22.28 12.09 15.36
N LEU A 96 21.44 13.12 15.45
CA LEU A 96 20.05 12.98 15.86
C LEU A 96 19.30 12.06 14.87
N PRO A 97 18.61 10.99 15.32
CA PRO A 97 17.84 10.13 14.43
C PRO A 97 16.63 10.87 13.88
N LEU A 98 16.29 10.60 12.61
CA LEU A 98 15.06 11.06 11.95
C LEU A 98 14.15 9.84 11.73
N PRO A 99 13.11 9.65 12.55
CA PRO A 99 12.15 8.56 12.41
C PRO A 99 11.14 8.77 11.28
#